data_AF-A0A7K6U4N1-F1
#
_entry.id   AF-A0A7K6U4N1-F1
#
_cell.length_a   1.000
_cell.length_b   1.000
_cell.length_c   1.000
_cell.angle_alpha   90.00
_cell.angle_beta   90.00
_cell.angle_gamma   90.00
#
_symmetry.space_group_name_H-M   'P 1'
#
loop_
_entity.id
_entity.type
_entity.pdbx_description
1 polymer ?
#
loop_
_entity_poly.entity_id
_entity_poly.type
_entity_poly.pdbx_seq_one_letter_code
_entity_poly.pdbx_strand_id
1 'polypeptide(L)'
;LDAELQLDRLKSKLSRRVLLLQGHQSSWHQELALSPGTPPQCHNITAYLRDKGDFKDKLSPVALSVALTLPEGTPGLVLYGDTLVQAQVGG
;
A
#
# COMPACT_ATOMS: atom_id res chain seq x y z
N LEU A 1 14.12 -5.56 0.82
CA LEU A 1 12.83 -5.63 1.54
C LEU A 1 11.74 -5.58 0.51
N ASP A 2 10.67 -6.35 0.67
CA ASP A 2 9.52 -6.22 -0.22
C ASP A 2 8.51 -5.26 0.40
N ALA A 3 8.10 -4.26 -0.36
CA ALA A 3 7.09 -3.29 0.05
C ALA A 3 5.80 -3.52 -0.71
N GLU A 4 4.68 -3.64 0.00
CA GLU A 4 3.34 -3.71 -0.57
C GLU A 4 2.49 -2.54 -0.08
N LEU A 5 2.01 -1.71 -1.01
CA LEU A 5 0.95 -0.73 -0.77
C LEU A 5 -0.39 -1.34 -1.16
N GLN A 6 -1.37 -1.30 -0.25
CA GLN A 6 -2.75 -1.68 -0.53
C GLN A 6 -3.69 -0.48 -0.39
N LEU A 7 -4.45 -0.22 -1.45
CA LEU A 7 -5.42 0.86 -1.52
C LEU A 7 -6.81 0.38 -1.06
N ASP A 8 -7.48 1.19 -0.25
CA ASP A 8 -8.83 0.94 0.28
C ASP A 8 -8.97 -0.44 0.96
N ARG A 9 -7.96 -0.81 1.78
CA ARG A 9 -7.77 -2.16 2.33
C ARG A 9 -8.95 -2.70 3.14
N LEU A 10 -9.74 -1.82 3.75
CA LEU A 10 -10.94 -2.21 4.52
C LEU A 10 -12.12 -2.62 3.63
N LYS A 11 -12.02 -2.46 2.31
CA LYS A 11 -12.98 -2.98 1.34
C LYS A 11 -12.52 -4.31 0.76
N SER A 12 -13.49 -5.14 0.39
CA SER A 12 -13.22 -6.35 -0.39
C SER A 12 -12.53 -5.98 -1.71
N LYS A 13 -11.70 -6.86 -2.27
CA LYS A 13 -10.92 -6.59 -3.49
C LYS A 13 -11.76 -6.01 -4.64
N LEU A 14 -12.98 -6.51 -4.83
CA LEU A 14 -13.91 -6.07 -5.89
C LEU A 14 -14.62 -4.74 -5.58
N SER A 15 -14.67 -4.34 -4.30
CA SER A 15 -15.31 -3.11 -3.84
C SER A 15 -14.34 -1.99 -3.52
N ARG A 16 -13.04 -2.17 -3.83
CA ARG A 16 -12.04 -1.12 -3.67
C ARG A 16 -12.37 0.06 -4.58
N ARG A 17 -12.39 1.25 -3.98
CA ARG A 17 -12.84 2.50 -4.62
C ARG A 17 -11.68 3.29 -5.20
N VAL A 18 -10.46 3.03 -4.76
CA VAL A 18 -9.24 3.74 -5.17
C VAL A 18 -8.31 2.77 -5.89
N LEU A 19 -7.79 3.21 -7.02
CA LEU A 19 -6.88 2.45 -7.88
C LEU A 19 -5.64 3.27 -8.17
N LEU A 20 -4.53 2.59 -8.43
CA LEU A 20 -3.31 3.20 -8.95
C LEU A 20 -3.58 3.77 -10.33
N LEU A 21 -3.08 4.97 -10.60
CA LEU A 21 -3.16 5.56 -11.94
C LEU A 21 -2.42 4.68 -12.95
N GLN A 22 -1.27 4.14 -12.55
CA GLN A 22 -0.54 3.18 -13.37
C GLN A 22 -1.11 1.77 -13.17
N GLY A 23 -1.57 1.14 -14.26
CA GLY A 23 -2.01 -0.25 -14.27
C GLY A 23 -3.40 -0.52 -13.67
N HIS A 24 -4.06 0.48 -13.08
CA HIS A 24 -5.44 0.39 -12.55
C HIS A 24 -5.64 -0.75 -11.53
N GLN A 25 -4.58 -1.09 -10.80
CA GLN A 25 -4.62 -2.08 -9.74
C GLN A 25 -4.87 -1.39 -8.40
N SER A 26 -5.31 -2.14 -7.41
CA SER A 26 -5.51 -1.63 -6.05
C SER A 26 -4.35 -1.96 -5.09
N SER A 27 -3.26 -2.48 -5.63
CA SER A 27 -2.04 -2.77 -4.90
C SER A 27 -0.82 -2.46 -5.74
N TRP A 28 0.24 -1.98 -5.09
CA TRP A 28 1.55 -1.76 -5.67
C TRP A 28 2.57 -2.58 -4.88
N HIS A 29 3.57 -3.13 -5.57
CA HIS A 29 4.60 -3.94 -4.96
C HIS A 29 5.97 -3.58 -5.53
N GLN A 30 6.99 -3.51 -4.69
CA GLN A 30 8.36 -3.25 -5.11
C GLN A 30 9.38 -3.82 -4.12
N GLU A 31 10.45 -4.40 -4.66
CA GLU A 31 11.65 -4.71 -3.88
C GLU A 31 12.47 -3.42 -3.64
N LEU A 32 12.74 -3.15 -2.37
CA LEU A 32 13.54 -2.03 -1.89
C LEU A 32 14.96 -2.50 -1.57
N ALA A 33 15.93 -1.91 -2.26
CA ALA A 33 17.35 -2.09 -1.99
C ALA A 33 17.80 -1.07 -0.94
N LEU A 34 17.98 -1.52 0.30
CA LEU A 34 18.44 -0.69 1.42
C LEU A 34 19.90 -0.97 1.73
N SER A 35 20.64 0.05 2.17
CA SER A 35 22.00 -0.11 2.67
C SER A 35 22.14 0.50 4.06
N PRO A 36 22.94 -0.09 4.97
CA PRO A 36 23.16 0.49 6.28
C PRO A 36 23.62 1.95 6.17
N GLY A 37 23.03 2.83 6.98
CA GLY A 37 23.38 4.25 7.01
C GLY A 37 22.79 5.12 5.90
N THR A 38 22.00 4.57 4.96
CA THR A 38 21.28 5.40 3.98
C THR A 38 20.05 6.05 4.60
N PRO A 39 19.69 7.29 4.21
CA PRO A 39 18.45 7.91 4.64
C PRO A 39 17.22 7.11 4.16
N PRO A 40 16.04 7.35 4.74
CA PRO A 40 14.80 6.72 4.29
C PRO A 40 14.56 6.93 2.79
N GLN A 41 14.21 5.85 2.09
CA GLN A 41 13.81 5.90 0.69
C GLN A 41 12.33 6.26 0.57
N CYS A 42 12.00 7.19 -0.33
CA CYS A 42 10.64 7.66 -0.57
C CYS A 42 10.24 7.39 -2.02
N HIS A 43 9.02 6.88 -2.23
CA HIS A 43 8.44 6.65 -3.54
C HIS A 43 7.11 7.40 -3.68
N ASN A 44 6.98 8.19 -4.75
CA ASN A 44 5.74 8.89 -5.06
C ASN A 44 4.86 8.00 -5.94
N ILE A 45 3.65 7.72 -5.47
CA ILE A 45 2.68 6.86 -6.16
C ILE A 45 1.40 7.68 -6.34
N THR A 46 0.89 7.72 -7.58
CA THR A 46 -0.37 8.42 -7.90
C THR A 46 -1.51 7.43 -7.97
N ALA A 47 -2.61 7.73 -7.27
CA ALA A 47 -3.84 6.96 -7.26
C ALA A 47 -5.04 7.86 -7.57
N TYR A 48 -6.15 7.27 -8.01
CA TYR A 48 -7.39 7.96 -8.29
C TYR A 48 -8.58 7.27 -7.64
N LEU A 49 -9.59 8.06 -7.29
CA LEU A 49 -10.90 7.57 -6.88
C LEU A 49 -11.70 7.21 -8.14
N ARG A 50 -12.28 6.03 -8.17
CA ARG A 50 -13.16 5.58 -9.26
C ARG A 50 -14.38 6.49 -9.40
N ASP A 51 -15.11 6.35 -10.50
CA ASP A 51 -16.30 7.15 -10.74
C ASP A 51 -17.37 6.97 -9.66
N LYS A 52 -18.13 8.03 -9.38
CA LYS A 52 -19.16 8.07 -8.33
C LYS A 52 -20.25 7.00 -8.51
N GLY A 53 -20.46 6.50 -9.73
CA GLY A 53 -21.40 5.44 -10.06
C GLY A 53 -20.88 4.02 -9.76
N ASP A 54 -19.57 3.85 -9.63
CA ASP A 54 -18.92 2.54 -9.51
C ASP A 54 -18.96 1.97 -8.09
N PHE A 55 -19.25 2.81 -7.10
CA PHE A 55 -19.33 2.39 -5.71
C PHE A 55 -20.43 3.14 -4.97
N LYS A 56 -21.14 2.41 -4.10
CA LYS A 56 -22.24 2.95 -3.30
C LYS A 56 -21.75 3.69 -2.05
N ASP A 57 -20.65 3.20 -1.47
CA ASP A 57 -20.16 3.66 -0.19
C ASP A 57 -19.27 4.91 -0.29
N LYS A 58 -19.84 6.03 0.12
CA LYS A 58 -19.22 7.36 0.10
C LYS A 58 -18.89 7.88 1.49
N LEU A 59 -19.21 7.13 2.54
CA LEU A 59 -19.08 7.57 3.92
C LEU A 59 -17.91 6.89 4.63
N SER A 60 -17.63 5.62 4.31
CA SER A 60 -16.50 4.93 4.93
C SER A 60 -15.19 5.59 4.50
N PRO A 61 -14.23 5.76 5.43
CA PRO A 61 -12.92 6.32 5.10
C PRO A 61 -12.19 5.43 4.11
N VAL A 62 -11.30 6.02 3.30
CA VAL A 62 -10.38 5.25 2.45
C VAL A 62 -9.16 4.88 3.28
N ALA A 63 -8.95 3.58 3.48
CA ALA A 63 -7.81 3.07 4.26
C ALA A 63 -6.66 2.65 3.34
N LEU A 64 -5.49 3.25 3.54
CA LEU A 64 -4.24 2.93 2.85
C LEU A 64 -3.34 2.15 3.81
N SER A 65 -2.73 1.06 3.37
CA SER A 65 -1.75 0.36 4.20
C SER A 65 -0.46 0.07 3.44
N VAL A 66 0.67 0.20 4.12
CA VAL A 66 1.98 -0.23 3.63
C VAL A 66 2.48 -1.35 4.52
N ALA A 67 2.83 -2.48 3.91
CA ALA A 67 3.48 -3.61 4.55
C ALA A 67 4.90 -3.78 4.01
N LEU A 68 5.84 -4.09 4.91
CA LEU A 68 7.22 -4.41 4.61
C LEU A 68 7.52 -5.84 5.06
N THR A 69 8.04 -6.65 4.16
CA THR A 69 8.44 -8.03 4.43
C THR A 69 9.88 -8.28 4.02
N LEU A 70 10.48 -9.32 4.61
CA LEU A 70 11.73 -9.87 4.09
C LEU A 70 11.43 -10.65 2.80
N PRO A 71 12.26 -10.53 1.76
CA PRO A 71 12.15 -11.37 0.58
C PRO A 71 12.32 -12.85 0.95
N GLU A 72 11.70 -13.72 0.15
CA GLU A 72 11.94 -15.16 0.24
C GLU A 72 13.43 -15.46 0.10
N GLY A 73 13.97 -16.36 0.93
CA GLY A 73 15.37 -16.77 0.85
C GLY A 73 16.38 -15.87 1.57
N THR A 74 15.95 -15.07 2.56
CA THR A 74 16.87 -14.35 3.48
C THR A 74 16.96 -15.02 4.87
N PRO A 75 17.59 -16.21 5.00
CA PRO A 75 17.66 -16.91 6.28
C PRO A 75 18.52 -16.14 7.29
N GLY A 76 18.11 -16.19 8.56
CA GLY A 76 18.87 -15.61 9.67
C GLY A 76 18.69 -14.10 9.86
N LEU A 77 17.90 -13.42 9.02
CA LEU A 77 17.50 -12.03 9.23
C LEU A 77 16.15 -11.96 9.96
N VAL A 78 16.02 -10.96 10.85
CA VAL A 78 14.78 -10.64 11.55
C VAL A 78 14.41 -9.20 11.24
N LEU A 79 13.18 -8.99 10.79
CA LEU A 79 12.61 -7.67 10.58
C LEU A 79 11.71 -7.31 11.76
N TYR A 80 11.92 -6.15 12.36
CA TYR A 80 11.19 -5.68 13.54
C TYR A 80 10.95 -4.17 13.49
N GLY A 81 10.06 -3.67 14.35
CA GLY A 81 9.57 -2.29 14.34
C GLY A 81 8.25 -2.15 13.61
N ASP A 82 7.96 -0.96 13.08
CA ASP A 82 6.73 -0.66 12.35
C ASP A 82 6.81 -1.18 10.91
N THR A 83 6.53 -2.48 10.73
CA THR A 83 6.57 -3.15 9.42
C THR A 83 5.24 -3.15 8.70
N LEU A 84 4.15 -2.80 9.39
CA LEU A 84 2.83 -2.61 8.81
C LEU A 84 2.22 -1.34 9.39
N VAL A 85 1.92 -0.38 8.52
CA VAL A 85 1.27 0.88 8.90
C VAL A 85 0.00 1.09 8.08
N GLN A 86 -1.00 1.71 8.69
CA GLN A 86 -2.26 2.04 8.03
C GLN A 86 -2.65 3.49 8.33
N ALA A 87 -3.02 4.21 7.28
CA ALA A 87 -3.59 5.55 7.36
C ALA A 87 -5.02 5.53 6.82
N GLN A 88 -5.86 6.44 7.29
CA GLN A 88 -7.24 6.60 6.84
C GLN A 88 -7.46 8.07 6.47
N VAL A 89 -8.07 8.29 5.32
CA VAL A 89 -8.51 9.62 4.91
C VAL A 89 -10.02 9.67 5.06
N GLY A 90 -10.49 10.55 5.94
CA GLY A 90 -11.89 10.91 6.05
C GLY A 90 -12.29 11.83 4.89
N GLY A 91 -13.50 11.62 4.36
CA GLY A 91 -14.11 12.56 3.42
C GLY A 91 -14.57 13.83 4.09
#